data_AF-A0A7Z1KKF7-F1
#
_entry.id   AF-A0A7Z1KKF7-F1
#
_cell.length_a   1.000
_cell.length_b   1.000
_cell.length_c   1.000
_cell.angle_alpha   90.00
_cell.angle_beta   90.00
_cell.angle_gamma   90.00
#
_symmetry.space_group_name_H-M   'P 1'
#
loop_
_entity.id
_entity.type
_entity.pdbx_description
1 polymer ?
#
loop_
_entity_poly.entity_id
_entity_poly.type
_entity_poly.pdbx_seq_one_letter_code
_entity_poly.pdbx_strand_id
1 'polypeptide(L)'
;MEITAMKKIYSFKALLCFMTVLTVTNAKAIVIRHDTDDIKYQQLAKRYINAITYNDGCVGTVIDPLWVLTAAHCLSPQQQRPLFVVHLGKNYPVEFTSTHPEYDPQTNNYDMALLRVKWPIENAERALLYSRLDEIGKKVTFVGNGDFGNGLSGLISDKAILRAATNMVTDTSTSQISFVFDQPDNALALEGISGPHDSGGPAFIEEQSKLYIAGVSSWQNNKGKEGVYGVVEHYARVSTQRHWINHTIKKNEPSLPLNHPLLTALQAKSFANLKKIATNSDWIQSSALIRELLIELTFKLSAQEAKEVLKQIPELAKLQLNNISLTSYAIEQGNWALVDTLIEYTLNINEKNIYGESYLTQLLMLSPPEVDIEPLLSKLLEKGLDINLKDNRGNTALALAVYLGHRDKSCTRVKLLLKGGANPNIADINDYSPLMYIASVSNEELLSLLILHGANVKTKDNTGKTALDYAKNNQHIIRKLTKHFNKAIY
;
A
#
# COMPACT_ATOMS: atom_id res chain seq x y z
N MET A 1 15.86 -17.96 54.06
CA MET A 1 16.15 -16.52 53.98
C MET A 1 17.34 -16.36 53.06
N GLU A 2 17.13 -15.65 51.96
CA GLU A 2 18.12 -15.13 51.00
C GLU A 2 18.95 -16.13 50.18
N ILE A 3 18.40 -16.41 48.99
CA ILE A 3 19.15 -16.80 47.80
C ILE A 3 19.74 -15.52 47.21
N THR A 4 21.02 -15.25 47.47
CA THR A 4 21.75 -14.18 46.77
C THR A 4 23.20 -14.61 46.57
N ALA A 5 23.73 -14.26 45.40
CA ALA A 5 25.12 -14.35 44.98
C ALA A 5 25.55 -15.60 44.19
N MET A 6 25.06 -15.70 42.94
CA MET A 6 25.92 -16.13 41.83
C MET A 6 25.42 -15.53 40.50
N LYS A 7 25.98 -14.39 40.09
CA LYS A 7 26.49 -14.17 38.72
C LYS A 7 27.24 -12.84 38.63
N LYS A 8 28.54 -13.02 38.48
CA LYS A 8 29.58 -12.04 38.13
C LYS A 8 29.38 -11.52 36.70
N ILE A 9 29.66 -10.23 36.54
CA ILE A 9 30.39 -9.61 35.42
C ILE A 9 29.71 -9.69 34.04
N TYR A 10 29.00 -8.61 33.68
CA TYR A 10 29.25 -7.95 32.40
C TYR A 10 29.25 -6.43 32.62
N SER A 11 30.43 -5.87 32.43
CA SER A 11 30.76 -4.46 32.49
C SER A 11 30.06 -3.67 31.39
N PHE A 12 29.61 -2.47 31.77
CA PHE A 12 29.50 -1.27 30.93
C PHE A 12 30.32 -1.36 29.63
N LYS A 13 29.64 -1.67 28.53
CA LYS A 13 29.96 -1.12 27.21
C LYS A 13 28.72 -0.36 26.79
N ALA A 14 28.92 0.93 26.55
CA ALA A 14 27.98 1.78 25.87
C ALA A 14 27.47 1.04 24.62
N LEU A 15 26.26 0.49 24.70
CA LEU A 15 25.52 0.17 23.51
C LEU A 15 25.12 1.53 22.97
N LEU A 16 25.96 2.05 22.08
CA LEU A 16 25.56 2.99 21.06
C LEU A 16 24.41 2.28 20.33
N CYS A 17 23.19 2.38 20.87
CA CYS A 17 22.00 2.03 20.13
C CYS A 17 22.12 2.90 18.89
N PHE A 18 22.31 2.24 17.76
CA PHE A 18 22.00 2.82 16.48
C PHE A 18 20.62 3.42 16.68
N MET A 19 20.60 4.74 16.82
CA MET A 19 19.60 5.53 16.16
C MET A 19 19.55 4.97 14.74
N THR A 20 18.67 4.00 14.51
CA THR A 20 17.76 4.17 13.41
C THR A 20 17.03 5.48 13.73
N VAL A 21 17.72 6.58 13.42
CA VAL A 21 17.05 7.71 12.83
C VAL A 21 16.40 7.05 11.62
N LEU A 22 15.18 6.54 11.81
CA LEU A 22 14.14 6.85 10.86
C LEU A 22 14.07 8.37 10.94
N THR A 23 15.05 9.03 10.29
CA THR A 23 14.74 10.19 9.53
C THR A 23 13.60 9.67 8.69
N VAL A 24 12.39 10.06 9.03
CA VAL A 24 11.32 10.03 8.06
C VAL A 24 11.83 10.98 6.98
N THR A 25 12.67 10.46 6.09
CA THR A 25 13.02 11.19 4.88
C THR A 25 11.71 11.21 4.13
N ASN A 26 11.11 12.39 4.14
CA ASN A 26 9.96 12.85 3.37
C ASN A 26 9.67 12.01 2.11
N ALA A 27 8.37 11.75 1.89
CA ALA A 27 7.68 11.14 0.72
C ALA A 27 8.41 11.21 -0.62
N LYS A 28 8.38 10.20 -1.51
CA LYS A 28 9.32 10.07 -2.66
C LYS A 28 8.84 9.39 -3.96
N ALA A 29 9.27 9.96 -5.09
CA ALA A 29 8.41 10.21 -6.23
C ALA A 29 8.85 9.85 -7.66
N ILE A 30 7.93 9.69 -8.64
CA ILE A 30 8.17 9.92 -10.07
C ILE A 30 8.82 11.29 -10.19
N VAL A 31 10.06 11.26 -10.63
CA VAL A 31 10.86 12.44 -10.82
C VAL A 31 10.62 12.91 -12.25
N ILE A 32 9.89 14.03 -12.37
CA ILE A 32 9.70 14.71 -13.63
C ILE A 32 10.67 15.87 -13.78
N ARG A 33 10.79 16.39 -15.00
CA ARG A 33 11.49 17.67 -15.21
C ARG A 33 10.81 18.83 -14.49
N HIS A 34 11.63 19.71 -13.91
CA HIS A 34 11.18 20.89 -13.18
C HIS A 34 10.55 21.99 -14.04
N ASP A 35 10.88 22.01 -15.33
CA ASP A 35 10.47 23.02 -16.31
C ASP A 35 9.24 22.60 -17.13
N THR A 36 8.62 21.47 -16.78
CA THR A 36 7.43 20.93 -17.44
C THR A 36 6.27 20.77 -16.46
N ASP A 37 5.07 21.19 -16.87
CA ASP A 37 3.85 21.07 -16.07
C ASP A 37 3.45 19.59 -15.85
N ASP A 38 3.18 19.22 -14.59
CA ASP A 38 2.73 17.90 -14.14
C ASP A 38 1.51 17.39 -14.92
N ILE A 39 0.59 18.29 -15.28
CA ILE A 39 -0.65 17.90 -15.97
C ILE A 39 -0.37 17.16 -17.29
N LYS A 40 0.77 17.45 -17.94
CA LYS A 40 1.15 16.79 -19.19
C LYS A 40 1.53 15.33 -18.97
N TYR A 41 2.21 15.02 -17.87
CA TYR A 41 2.56 13.64 -17.49
C TYR A 41 1.32 12.83 -17.10
N GLN A 42 0.39 13.46 -16.38
CA GLN A 42 -0.91 12.84 -16.05
C GLN A 42 -1.76 12.59 -17.32
N GLN A 43 -1.74 13.52 -18.28
CA GLN A 43 -2.43 13.35 -19.56
C GLN A 43 -1.83 12.20 -20.37
N LEU A 44 -0.50 12.10 -20.44
CA LEU A 44 0.19 10.99 -21.11
C LEU A 44 -0.20 9.64 -20.49
N ALA A 45 -0.31 9.58 -19.16
CA ALA A 45 -0.61 8.35 -18.43
C ALA A 45 -1.97 7.73 -18.79
N LYS A 46 -2.96 8.55 -19.19
CA LYS A 46 -4.30 8.07 -19.56
C LYS A 46 -4.30 7.04 -20.68
N ARG A 47 -3.31 7.09 -21.58
CA ARG A 47 -3.15 6.09 -22.67
C ARG A 47 -2.89 4.69 -22.13
N TYR A 48 -2.24 4.57 -20.97
CA TYR A 48 -1.68 3.31 -20.49
C TYR A 48 -2.48 2.69 -19.35
N ILE A 49 -3.42 3.42 -18.74
CA ILE A 49 -4.14 2.99 -17.53
C ILE A 49 -4.76 1.58 -17.64
N ASN A 50 -5.23 1.19 -18.82
CA ASN A 50 -5.83 -0.13 -19.05
C ASN A 50 -4.79 -1.27 -19.09
N ALA A 51 -3.50 -0.99 -19.24
CA ALA A 51 -2.43 -1.98 -19.17
C ALA A 51 -1.80 -2.09 -17.77
N ILE A 52 -2.11 -1.17 -16.86
CA ILE A 52 -1.46 -1.07 -15.54
C ILE A 52 -2.28 -1.75 -14.45
N THR A 53 -1.56 -2.39 -13.54
CA THR A 53 -2.10 -2.95 -12.29
C THR A 53 -1.23 -2.56 -11.11
N TYR A 54 -1.72 -2.82 -9.90
CA TYR A 54 -0.99 -2.58 -8.67
C TYR A 54 -1.00 -3.81 -7.78
N ASN A 55 0.10 -4.07 -7.09
CA ASN A 55 0.23 -5.19 -6.16
C ASN A 55 1.14 -4.78 -5.00
N ASP A 56 0.59 -4.67 -3.79
CA ASP A 56 1.36 -4.46 -2.56
C ASP A 56 2.39 -3.30 -2.62
N GLY A 57 2.00 -2.15 -3.17
CA GLY A 57 2.89 -0.98 -3.28
C GLY A 57 3.86 -1.02 -4.46
N CYS A 58 3.69 -1.99 -5.36
CA CYS A 58 4.34 -2.05 -6.66
C CYS A 58 3.33 -1.91 -7.80
N VAL A 59 3.87 -1.64 -8.98
CA VAL A 59 3.15 -1.57 -10.25
C VAL A 59 3.37 -2.88 -11.02
N GLY A 60 2.40 -3.26 -11.83
CA GLY A 60 2.48 -4.42 -12.71
C GLY A 60 1.81 -4.14 -14.05
N THR A 61 2.12 -4.98 -15.04
CA THR A 61 1.60 -4.83 -16.41
C THR A 61 0.79 -6.06 -16.82
N VAL A 62 -0.41 -5.86 -17.35
CA VAL A 62 -1.22 -6.94 -17.92
C VAL A 62 -0.61 -7.42 -19.24
N ILE A 63 -0.12 -8.66 -19.27
CA ILE A 63 0.50 -9.27 -20.46
C ILE A 63 -0.33 -10.42 -21.05
N ASP A 64 -1.36 -10.86 -20.33
CA ASP A 64 -2.37 -11.84 -20.70
C ASP A 64 -3.61 -11.60 -19.81
N PRO A 65 -4.85 -11.97 -20.20
CA PRO A 65 -6.03 -11.77 -19.35
C PRO A 65 -5.90 -12.33 -17.92
N LEU A 66 -5.05 -13.34 -17.71
CA LEU A 66 -4.80 -13.91 -16.38
C LEU A 66 -3.42 -13.60 -15.81
N TRP A 67 -2.53 -12.93 -16.55
CA TRP A 67 -1.14 -12.74 -16.13
C TRP A 67 -0.69 -11.29 -16.09
N VAL A 68 -0.03 -10.96 -14.98
CA VAL A 68 0.62 -9.69 -14.73
C VAL A 68 2.13 -9.91 -14.61
N LEU A 69 2.90 -9.05 -15.26
CA LEU A 69 4.36 -8.96 -15.13
C LEU A 69 4.72 -7.80 -14.19
N THR A 70 5.55 -8.06 -13.18
CA THR A 70 6.02 -7.08 -12.19
C THR A 70 7.45 -7.39 -11.77
N ALA A 71 8.04 -6.64 -10.83
CA ALA A 71 9.39 -6.88 -10.33
C ALA A 71 9.41 -8.04 -9.32
N ALA A 72 10.52 -8.77 -9.24
CA ALA A 72 10.66 -9.91 -8.32
C ALA A 72 10.79 -9.44 -6.87
N HIS A 73 11.48 -8.33 -6.62
CA HIS A 73 11.62 -7.78 -5.27
C HIS A 73 10.30 -7.30 -4.65
N CYS A 74 9.26 -7.12 -5.46
CA CYS A 74 7.90 -6.83 -5.01
C CYS A 74 7.21 -8.04 -4.36
N LEU A 75 7.77 -9.24 -4.50
CA LEU A 75 7.23 -10.45 -3.89
C LEU A 75 7.98 -10.75 -2.59
N SER A 76 7.23 -10.83 -1.49
CA SER A 76 7.81 -11.20 -0.21
C SER A 76 8.07 -12.72 -0.18
N PRO A 77 9.29 -13.17 0.17
CA PRO A 77 9.56 -14.59 0.41
C PRO A 77 8.70 -15.19 1.53
N GLN A 78 8.21 -14.35 2.44
CA GLN A 78 7.32 -14.72 3.54
C GLN A 78 5.93 -14.13 3.31
N GLN A 79 5.35 -14.34 2.12
CA GLN A 79 4.02 -13.84 1.79
C GLN A 79 2.97 -14.41 2.77
N GLN A 80 2.71 -13.68 3.87
CA GLN A 80 1.75 -14.09 4.91
C GLN A 80 0.32 -13.88 4.43
N ARG A 81 0.09 -12.89 3.55
CA ARG A 81 -1.22 -12.57 2.96
C ARG A 81 -1.36 -13.06 1.52
N PRO A 82 -2.56 -13.49 1.09
CA PRO A 82 -2.91 -13.59 -0.32
C PRO A 82 -2.53 -12.32 -1.02
N LEU A 83 -1.77 -12.49 -2.08
CA LEU A 83 -1.38 -11.40 -2.95
C LEU A 83 -2.60 -11.01 -3.80
N PHE A 84 -2.81 -9.71 -3.98
CA PHE A 84 -3.85 -9.18 -4.83
C PHE A 84 -3.24 -8.27 -5.90
N VAL A 85 -3.89 -8.28 -7.05
CA VAL A 85 -3.69 -7.35 -8.15
C VAL A 85 -4.89 -6.41 -8.19
N VAL A 86 -4.65 -5.11 -8.15
CA VAL A 86 -5.67 -4.08 -8.29
C VAL A 86 -5.62 -3.53 -9.71
N HIS A 87 -6.75 -3.53 -10.40
CA HIS A 87 -6.89 -2.96 -11.74
C HIS A 87 -8.18 -2.17 -11.84
N LEU A 88 -8.10 -0.90 -12.25
CA LEU A 88 -9.26 0.01 -12.36
C LEU A 88 -10.17 0.02 -11.11
N GLY A 89 -9.56 -0.07 -9.93
CA GLY A 89 -10.26 -0.09 -8.63
C GLY A 89 -10.88 -1.45 -8.26
N LYS A 90 -10.72 -2.48 -9.07
CA LYS A 90 -11.18 -3.85 -8.79
C LYS A 90 -10.01 -4.72 -8.36
N ASN A 91 -10.23 -5.54 -7.33
CA ASN A 91 -9.23 -6.44 -6.76
C ASN A 91 -9.36 -7.85 -7.35
N TYR A 92 -8.21 -8.44 -7.68
CA TYR A 92 -8.05 -9.74 -8.31
C TYR A 92 -7.09 -10.58 -7.45
N PRO A 93 -7.56 -11.66 -6.81
CA PRO A 93 -6.72 -12.57 -6.05
C PRO A 93 -5.70 -13.25 -6.95
N VAL A 94 -4.45 -13.27 -6.51
CA VAL A 94 -3.37 -14.01 -7.14
C VAL A 94 -3.36 -15.43 -6.59
N GLU A 95 -3.36 -16.41 -7.48
CA GLU A 95 -3.30 -17.84 -7.12
C GLU A 95 -1.94 -18.48 -7.38
N PHE A 96 -1.10 -17.85 -8.20
CA PHE A 96 0.23 -18.34 -8.51
C PHE A 96 1.20 -17.18 -8.73
N THR A 97 2.42 -17.35 -8.25
CA THR A 97 3.53 -16.42 -8.44
C THR A 97 4.76 -17.17 -8.93
N SER A 98 5.58 -16.53 -9.76
CA SER A 98 6.86 -17.08 -10.20
C SER A 98 7.87 -15.95 -10.34
N THR A 99 8.93 -15.99 -9.54
CA THR A 99 10.12 -15.13 -9.74
C THR A 99 11.00 -15.72 -10.84
N HIS A 100 11.78 -14.89 -11.51
CA HIS A 100 12.80 -15.37 -12.44
C HIS A 100 13.81 -16.25 -11.68
N PRO A 101 14.19 -17.43 -12.20
CA PRO A 101 15.09 -18.36 -11.49
C PRO A 101 16.50 -17.80 -11.27
N GLU A 102 16.93 -16.87 -12.12
CA GLU A 102 18.23 -16.17 -12.00
C GLU A 102 18.13 -14.83 -11.27
N TYR A 103 16.98 -14.50 -10.66
CA TYR A 103 16.85 -13.26 -9.90
C TYR A 103 17.84 -13.22 -8.74
N ASP A 104 18.66 -12.17 -8.70
CA ASP A 104 19.63 -11.93 -7.63
C ASP A 104 19.29 -10.62 -6.89
N PRO A 105 18.85 -10.68 -5.62
CA PRO A 105 18.48 -9.50 -4.84
C PRO A 105 19.67 -8.61 -4.46
N GLN A 106 20.92 -9.06 -4.64
CA GLN A 106 22.10 -8.22 -4.40
C GLN A 106 22.41 -7.31 -5.58
N THR A 107 22.16 -7.79 -6.79
CA THR A 107 22.49 -7.06 -8.04
C THR A 107 21.26 -6.54 -8.78
N ASN A 108 20.06 -6.98 -8.38
CA ASN A 108 18.79 -6.78 -9.10
C ASN A 108 18.84 -7.26 -10.57
N ASN A 109 19.72 -8.21 -10.87
CA ASN A 109 19.71 -8.88 -12.16
C ASN A 109 18.46 -9.76 -12.27
N TYR A 110 17.82 -9.73 -13.44
CA TYR A 110 16.61 -10.50 -13.74
C TYR A 110 15.46 -10.26 -12.74
N ASP A 111 15.34 -9.03 -12.25
CA ASP A 111 14.31 -8.61 -11.30
C ASP A 111 12.91 -8.56 -11.96
N MET A 112 12.35 -9.73 -12.22
CA MET A 112 11.03 -9.90 -12.80
C MET A 112 10.30 -11.08 -12.17
N ALA A 113 9.00 -10.91 -12.03
CA ALA A 113 8.09 -11.94 -11.56
C ALA A 113 6.76 -11.90 -12.30
N LEU A 114 6.13 -13.07 -12.37
CA LEU A 114 4.82 -13.27 -12.94
C LEU A 114 3.81 -13.55 -11.85
N LEU A 115 2.65 -12.88 -11.94
CA LEU A 115 1.50 -13.10 -11.09
C LEU A 115 0.35 -13.64 -11.95
N ARG A 116 -0.24 -14.76 -11.56
CA ARG A 116 -1.45 -15.28 -12.18
C ARG A 116 -2.65 -15.01 -11.28
N VAL A 117 -3.60 -14.25 -11.79
CA VAL A 117 -4.87 -13.98 -11.10
C VAL A 117 -5.88 -15.10 -11.35
N LYS A 118 -6.86 -15.22 -10.46
CA LYS A 118 -7.88 -16.27 -10.53
C LYS A 118 -8.91 -16.15 -11.64
N TRP A 119 -9.17 -14.94 -12.11
CA TRP A 119 -10.15 -14.69 -13.15
C TRP A 119 -9.67 -13.57 -14.06
N PRO A 120 -10.16 -13.53 -15.31
CA PRO A 120 -9.69 -12.56 -16.29
C PRO A 120 -9.80 -11.13 -15.78
N ILE A 121 -8.75 -10.34 -15.99
CA ILE A 121 -8.72 -8.91 -15.69
C ILE A 121 -9.61 -8.20 -16.72
N GLU A 122 -10.66 -7.55 -16.21
CA GLU A 122 -11.70 -6.95 -17.05
C GLU A 122 -11.25 -5.58 -17.52
N ASN A 123 -11.61 -5.21 -18.77
CA ASN A 123 -11.27 -3.93 -19.39
C ASN A 123 -9.76 -3.65 -19.52
N ALA A 124 -8.92 -4.68 -19.39
CA ALA A 124 -7.48 -4.55 -19.55
C ALA A 124 -7.05 -4.51 -21.02
N GLU A 125 -6.10 -3.62 -21.34
CA GLU A 125 -5.34 -3.65 -22.58
C GLU A 125 -4.11 -4.52 -22.39
N ARG A 126 -3.98 -5.56 -23.21
CA ARG A 126 -2.85 -6.47 -23.14
C ARG A 126 -1.61 -5.84 -23.77
N ALA A 127 -0.55 -5.66 -22.97
CA ALA A 127 0.77 -5.33 -23.49
C ALA A 127 1.43 -6.56 -24.13
N LEU A 128 2.04 -6.37 -25.29
CA LEU A 128 2.84 -7.39 -25.97
C LEU A 128 4.26 -7.42 -25.39
N LEU A 129 4.90 -8.59 -25.38
CA LEU A 129 6.30 -8.67 -24.96
C LEU A 129 7.21 -8.15 -26.08
N TYR A 130 8.05 -7.15 -25.78
CA TYR A 130 8.98 -6.62 -26.77
C TYR A 130 9.98 -7.67 -27.22
N SER A 131 10.08 -7.94 -28.52
CA SER A 131 10.72 -9.15 -29.03
C SER A 131 12.12 -8.99 -29.60
N ARG A 132 12.50 -7.76 -29.93
CA ARG A 132 13.71 -7.46 -30.68
C ARG A 132 14.81 -6.97 -29.74
N LEU A 133 16.06 -7.10 -30.18
CA LEU A 133 17.26 -6.69 -29.44
C LEU A 133 17.79 -5.34 -29.95
N ASP A 134 16.88 -4.43 -30.32
CA ASP A 134 17.14 -3.12 -30.91
C ASP A 134 16.65 -1.98 -30.00
N GLU A 135 16.68 -2.17 -28.68
CA GLU A 135 16.15 -1.19 -27.72
C GLU A 135 16.97 0.10 -27.68
N ILE A 136 18.29 0.05 -27.85
CA ILE A 136 19.17 1.23 -27.78
C ILE A 136 18.69 2.30 -28.78
N GLY A 137 18.51 3.53 -28.27
CA GLY A 137 18.03 4.68 -29.04
C GLY A 137 16.52 4.72 -29.25
N LYS A 138 15.74 3.74 -28.75
CA LYS A 138 14.28 3.82 -28.78
C LYS A 138 13.75 4.61 -27.61
N LYS A 139 12.73 5.42 -27.91
CA LYS A 139 11.93 6.09 -26.90
C LYS A 139 11.06 5.08 -26.19
N VAL A 140 11.14 5.06 -24.87
CA VAL A 140 10.24 4.34 -23.99
C VAL A 140 9.30 5.31 -23.27
N THR A 141 8.10 4.85 -22.96
CA THR A 141 7.19 5.52 -22.02
C THR A 141 7.02 4.62 -20.82
N PHE A 142 7.41 5.07 -19.63
CA PHE A 142 7.16 4.35 -18.39
C PHE A 142 6.04 5.00 -17.61
N VAL A 143 5.36 4.19 -16.78
CA VAL A 143 4.09 4.55 -16.15
C VAL A 143 4.10 4.08 -14.71
N GLY A 144 3.67 4.94 -13.80
CA GLY A 144 3.66 4.64 -12.37
C GLY A 144 2.73 5.55 -11.57
N ASN A 145 2.42 5.15 -10.34
CA ASN A 145 1.59 5.92 -9.40
C ASN A 145 2.26 6.16 -8.05
N GLY A 146 3.57 5.90 -7.96
CA GLY A 146 4.42 6.19 -6.82
C GLY A 146 4.41 7.67 -6.48
N ASP A 147 5.25 8.13 -5.55
CA ASP A 147 5.07 9.53 -5.11
C ASP A 147 5.36 10.52 -6.30
N PHE A 148 5.36 11.84 -6.12
CA PHE A 148 5.70 12.75 -7.23
C PHE A 148 6.56 13.96 -6.84
N GLY A 149 7.39 14.43 -7.77
CA GLY A 149 8.03 15.73 -7.65
C GLY A 149 8.91 16.11 -8.82
N ASN A 150 9.29 17.37 -8.79
CA ASN A 150 9.84 18.09 -9.93
C ASN A 150 11.22 18.67 -9.62
N GLY A 151 11.82 18.38 -8.46
CA GLY A 151 13.16 18.88 -8.11
C GLY A 151 13.27 20.37 -7.72
N LEU A 152 12.24 21.22 -7.91
CA LEU A 152 12.23 22.64 -7.50
C LEU A 152 11.42 22.89 -6.22
N SER A 153 10.22 22.34 -6.14
CA SER A 153 9.32 22.50 -4.99
C SER A 153 9.57 21.48 -3.87
N GLY A 154 10.54 20.59 -4.07
CA GLY A 154 10.64 19.35 -3.33
C GLY A 154 9.44 18.43 -3.60
N LEU A 155 9.47 17.30 -2.91
CA LEU A 155 8.50 16.23 -3.02
C LEU A 155 7.10 16.67 -2.63
N ILE A 156 6.16 16.56 -3.55
CA ILE A 156 4.74 16.85 -3.30
C ILE A 156 4.03 15.50 -3.20
N SER A 157 3.62 15.14 -1.99
CA SER A 157 2.78 13.96 -1.77
C SER A 157 1.32 14.36 -1.84
N ASP A 158 0.67 13.98 -2.92
CA ASP A 158 -0.75 14.20 -3.12
C ASP A 158 -1.34 13.16 -4.07
N LYS A 159 -1.81 12.07 -3.46
CA LYS A 159 -2.59 10.97 -4.05
C LYS A 159 -1.81 10.14 -5.08
N ALA A 160 -2.11 8.85 -5.14
CA ALA A 160 -1.55 7.93 -6.12
C ALA A 160 -2.09 8.26 -7.53
N ILE A 161 -1.62 9.38 -8.09
CA ILE A 161 -2.02 9.89 -9.41
C ILE A 161 -1.07 9.26 -10.42
N LEU A 162 -1.65 8.50 -11.34
CA LEU A 162 -0.90 7.87 -12.42
C LEU A 162 -0.22 8.95 -13.28
N ARG A 163 1.08 8.79 -13.50
CA ARG A 163 1.88 9.61 -14.40
C ARG A 163 2.61 8.71 -15.36
N ALA A 164 2.91 9.26 -16.53
CA ALA A 164 3.78 8.64 -17.49
C ALA A 164 4.80 9.66 -17.95
N ALA A 165 6.03 9.19 -18.11
CA ALA A 165 7.15 9.96 -18.61
C ALA A 165 7.87 9.15 -19.69
N THR A 166 8.58 9.86 -20.56
CA THR A 166 9.35 9.28 -21.65
C THR A 166 10.83 9.26 -21.32
N ASN A 167 11.59 8.34 -21.87
CA ASN A 167 13.05 8.42 -21.87
C ASN A 167 13.61 7.70 -23.10
N MET A 168 14.90 7.83 -23.40
CA MET A 168 15.60 7.09 -24.44
C MET A 168 16.43 5.98 -23.82
N VAL A 169 16.29 4.75 -24.30
CA VAL A 169 17.18 3.65 -23.86
C VAL A 169 18.60 3.95 -24.32
N THR A 170 19.51 4.11 -23.37
CA THR A 170 20.92 4.46 -23.63
C THR A 170 21.84 3.25 -23.60
N ASP A 171 21.48 2.21 -22.85
CA ASP A 171 22.31 1.01 -22.70
C ASP A 171 21.47 -0.26 -22.47
N THR A 172 22.06 -1.42 -22.79
CA THR A 172 21.43 -2.72 -22.56
C THR A 172 22.46 -3.76 -22.12
N SER A 173 22.03 -4.66 -21.24
CA SER A 173 22.73 -5.90 -20.89
C SER A 173 21.84 -7.11 -21.20
N THR A 174 22.30 -8.31 -20.86
CA THR A 174 21.46 -9.52 -20.93
C THR A 174 20.23 -9.41 -20.03
N SER A 175 20.35 -8.78 -18.86
CA SER A 175 19.31 -8.75 -17.83
C SER A 175 18.55 -7.43 -17.78
N GLN A 176 19.10 -6.32 -18.31
CA GLN A 176 18.59 -4.98 -18.08
C GLN A 176 18.59 -4.10 -19.33
N ILE A 177 17.64 -3.16 -19.39
CA ILE A 177 17.72 -1.95 -20.21
C ILE A 177 17.90 -0.76 -19.27
N SER A 178 18.62 0.28 -19.73
CA SER A 178 18.89 1.44 -18.90
C SER A 178 18.69 2.73 -19.68
N PHE A 179 18.36 3.80 -18.97
CA PHE A 179 18.24 5.14 -19.52
C PHE A 179 18.68 6.19 -18.50
N VAL A 180 19.03 7.37 -19.00
CA VAL A 180 19.60 8.47 -18.22
C VAL A 180 18.57 9.58 -18.08
N PHE A 181 18.47 10.18 -16.90
CA PHE A 181 17.66 11.38 -16.70
C PHE A 181 18.45 12.62 -17.13
N ASP A 182 18.25 13.09 -18.35
CA ASP A 182 19.04 14.14 -18.95
C ASP A 182 18.61 15.54 -18.49
N GLN A 183 19.55 16.48 -18.60
CA GLN A 183 19.25 17.90 -18.39
C GLN A 183 18.34 18.44 -19.50
N PRO A 184 17.54 19.49 -19.23
CA PRO A 184 16.54 20.03 -20.16
C PRO A 184 16.98 20.24 -21.61
N ASP A 185 18.23 20.67 -21.83
CA ASP A 185 18.78 20.95 -23.16
C ASP A 185 18.95 19.70 -24.03
N ASN A 186 19.08 18.52 -23.41
CA ASN A 186 19.28 17.24 -24.08
C ASN A 186 18.09 16.27 -23.87
N ALA A 187 17.17 16.60 -22.96
CA ALA A 187 16.08 15.75 -22.53
C ALA A 187 14.88 15.76 -23.49
N LEU A 188 14.14 14.65 -23.52
CA LEU A 188 12.82 14.58 -24.15
C LEU A 188 11.82 15.55 -23.49
N ALA A 189 10.79 15.96 -24.26
CA ALA A 189 9.81 16.95 -23.82
C ALA A 189 9.07 16.56 -22.52
N LEU A 190 8.82 15.27 -22.32
CA LEU A 190 8.19 14.71 -21.11
C LEU A 190 9.16 13.72 -20.43
N GLU A 191 10.43 14.09 -20.33
CA GLU A 191 11.41 13.22 -19.70
C GLU A 191 11.22 13.09 -18.18
N GLY A 192 11.53 11.91 -17.67
CA GLY A 192 11.56 11.62 -16.25
C GLY A 192 12.25 10.30 -15.96
N ILE A 193 12.15 9.88 -14.70
CA ILE A 193 12.50 8.55 -14.20
C ILE A 193 11.51 8.09 -13.14
N SER A 194 11.46 6.79 -12.85
CA SER A 194 10.56 6.25 -11.83
C SER A 194 10.92 6.72 -10.42
N GLY A 195 9.89 6.77 -9.58
CA GLY A 195 10.00 6.99 -8.17
C GLY A 195 10.02 5.76 -7.31
N PRO A 196 10.25 5.94 -6.00
CA PRO A 196 9.80 4.99 -5.00
C PRO A 196 8.31 4.67 -5.16
N HIS A 197 7.97 3.39 -4.95
CA HIS A 197 6.66 2.78 -5.17
C HIS A 197 6.23 2.58 -6.65
N ASP A 198 7.10 2.88 -7.63
CA ASP A 198 6.88 2.51 -9.04
C ASP A 198 7.58 1.21 -9.48
N SER A 199 8.23 0.53 -8.54
CA SER A 199 8.84 -0.78 -8.77
C SER A 199 7.87 -1.73 -9.48
N GLY A 200 8.38 -2.47 -10.47
CA GLY A 200 7.55 -3.34 -11.30
C GLY A 200 6.79 -2.64 -12.42
N GLY A 201 6.82 -1.30 -12.48
CA GLY A 201 6.18 -0.51 -13.53
C GLY A 201 6.77 -0.76 -14.92
N PRO A 202 5.98 -0.63 -15.99
CA PRO A 202 6.45 -0.90 -17.35
C PRO A 202 7.37 0.20 -17.88
N ALA A 203 8.26 -0.17 -18.78
CA ALA A 203 8.76 0.70 -19.85
C ALA A 203 8.17 0.20 -21.18
N PHE A 204 7.31 0.99 -21.80
CA PHE A 204 6.64 0.65 -23.06
C PHE A 204 7.36 1.22 -24.27
N ILE A 205 7.46 0.42 -25.33
CA ILE A 205 7.72 0.87 -26.70
C ILE A 205 6.41 0.76 -27.47
N GLU A 206 5.94 1.86 -28.06
CA GLU A 206 4.72 1.88 -28.86
C GLU A 206 5.06 1.86 -30.35
N GLU A 207 4.54 0.85 -31.06
CA GLU A 207 4.76 0.68 -32.50
C GLU A 207 3.44 0.27 -33.15
N GLN A 208 3.05 0.97 -34.23
CA GLN A 208 1.80 0.68 -34.96
C GLN A 208 0.56 0.63 -34.05
N SER A 209 0.48 1.57 -33.10
CA SER A 209 -0.59 1.67 -32.08
C SER A 209 -0.70 0.47 -31.13
N LYS A 210 0.33 -0.38 -31.05
CA LYS A 210 0.42 -1.49 -30.10
C LYS A 210 1.41 -1.16 -28.99
N LEU A 211 1.06 -1.53 -27.77
CA LEU A 211 1.93 -1.41 -26.61
C LEU A 211 2.83 -2.65 -26.49
N TYR A 212 4.14 -2.44 -26.47
CA TYR A 212 5.11 -3.47 -26.16
C TYR A 212 5.84 -3.15 -24.86
N ILE A 213 5.81 -4.05 -23.88
CA ILE A 213 6.63 -3.91 -22.67
C ILE A 213 8.08 -4.31 -22.99
N ALA A 214 8.99 -3.36 -22.89
CA ALA A 214 10.43 -3.53 -23.12
C ALA A 214 11.20 -3.81 -21.82
N GLY A 215 10.70 -3.28 -20.69
CA GLY A 215 11.31 -3.51 -19.39
C GLY A 215 10.34 -3.41 -18.23
N VAL A 216 10.78 -3.89 -17.07
CA VAL A 216 10.11 -3.81 -15.76
C VAL A 216 10.97 -3.01 -14.78
N SER A 217 10.43 -1.96 -14.16
CA SER A 217 11.18 -1.06 -13.27
C SER A 217 11.79 -1.82 -12.10
N SER A 218 13.09 -1.61 -11.85
CA SER A 218 13.85 -2.38 -10.87
C SER A 218 14.59 -1.49 -9.87
N TRP A 219 15.55 -0.68 -10.33
CA TRP A 219 16.33 0.18 -9.44
C TRP A 219 16.95 1.37 -10.18
N GLN A 220 17.48 2.33 -9.41
CA GLN A 220 18.21 3.48 -9.93
C GLN A 220 19.41 3.83 -9.03
N ASN A 221 20.46 4.41 -9.62
CA ASN A 221 21.71 4.69 -8.92
C ASN A 221 21.63 5.83 -7.87
N ASN A 222 20.57 6.63 -7.90
CA ASN A 222 20.38 7.78 -7.03
C ASN A 222 19.27 7.58 -5.96
N LYS A 223 18.74 6.35 -5.83
CA LYS A 223 17.75 5.98 -4.80
C LYS A 223 16.53 6.92 -4.71
N GLY A 224 16.09 7.48 -5.84
CA GLY A 224 14.89 8.33 -5.91
C GLY A 224 15.06 9.72 -5.31
N LYS A 225 16.29 10.25 -5.23
CA LYS A 225 16.51 11.65 -4.85
C LYS A 225 16.18 12.58 -6.03
N GLU A 226 15.24 13.50 -5.84
CA GLU A 226 14.80 14.42 -6.89
C GLU A 226 15.81 15.52 -7.24
N GLY A 227 15.57 16.20 -8.36
CA GLY A 227 16.33 17.39 -8.77
C GLY A 227 17.78 17.08 -9.16
N VAL A 228 18.10 15.80 -9.37
CA VAL A 228 19.41 15.34 -9.80
C VAL A 228 19.29 14.80 -11.21
N TYR A 229 20.00 15.42 -12.15
CA TYR A 229 20.16 14.92 -13.51
C TYR A 229 21.39 14.00 -13.61
N GLY A 230 21.47 13.20 -14.67
CA GLY A 230 22.50 12.17 -14.87
C GLY A 230 22.23 10.87 -14.09
N VAL A 231 21.03 10.73 -13.50
CA VAL A 231 20.60 9.52 -12.82
C VAL A 231 20.40 8.42 -13.87
N VAL A 232 20.92 7.23 -13.59
CA VAL A 232 20.72 6.07 -14.43
C VAL A 232 19.65 5.19 -13.78
N GLU A 233 18.62 4.91 -14.55
CA GLU A 233 17.54 4.01 -14.17
C GLU A 233 17.67 2.68 -14.93
N HIS A 234 17.39 1.59 -14.22
CA HIS A 234 17.55 0.23 -14.72
C HIS A 234 16.23 -0.53 -14.63
N TYR A 235 15.86 -1.16 -15.74
CA TYR A 235 14.68 -2.01 -15.87
C TYR A 235 15.11 -3.42 -16.23
N ALA A 236 14.48 -4.44 -15.64
CA ALA A 236 14.67 -5.82 -16.07
C ALA A 236 14.18 -5.97 -17.52
N ARG A 237 15.06 -6.47 -18.40
CA ARG A 237 14.87 -6.48 -19.86
C ARG A 237 13.91 -7.59 -20.29
N VAL A 238 12.84 -7.25 -20.98
CA VAL A 238 11.83 -8.24 -21.41
C VAL A 238 12.32 -9.09 -22.58
N SER A 239 12.95 -8.48 -23.59
CA SER A 239 13.26 -9.13 -24.86
C SER A 239 14.10 -10.41 -24.72
N THR A 240 15.10 -10.38 -23.85
CA THR A 240 15.97 -11.51 -23.54
C THR A 240 15.29 -12.56 -22.65
N GLN A 241 14.28 -12.17 -21.86
CA GLN A 241 13.58 -13.07 -20.92
C GLN A 241 12.24 -13.61 -21.42
N ARG A 242 11.86 -13.31 -22.68
CA ARG A 242 10.61 -13.79 -23.30
C ARG A 242 10.42 -15.30 -23.25
N HIS A 243 11.51 -16.06 -23.38
CA HIS A 243 11.43 -17.51 -23.33
C HIS A 243 10.94 -17.98 -21.95
N TRP A 244 11.54 -17.46 -20.88
CA TRP A 244 11.09 -17.74 -19.51
C TRP A 244 9.64 -17.31 -19.28
N ILE A 245 9.26 -16.11 -19.72
CA ILE A 245 7.88 -15.59 -19.57
C ILE A 245 6.88 -16.54 -20.24
N ASN A 246 7.07 -16.83 -21.53
CA ASN A 246 6.15 -17.67 -22.29
C ASN A 246 6.14 -19.12 -21.79
N HIS A 247 7.30 -19.66 -21.42
CA HIS A 247 7.39 -21.01 -20.86
C HIS A 247 6.63 -21.11 -19.55
N THR A 248 6.78 -20.14 -18.65
CA THR A 248 6.08 -20.10 -17.35
C THR A 248 4.57 -19.99 -17.56
N ILE A 249 4.12 -19.12 -18.45
CA ILE A 249 2.68 -18.98 -18.78
C ILE A 249 2.11 -20.29 -19.33
N LYS A 250 2.82 -20.92 -20.27
CA LYS A 250 2.36 -22.16 -20.91
C LYS A 250 2.36 -23.36 -19.97
N LYS A 251 3.33 -23.44 -19.06
CA LYS A 251 3.51 -24.58 -18.14
C LYS A 251 2.50 -24.56 -16.99
N ASN A 252 2.08 -23.38 -16.54
CA ASN A 252 1.28 -23.22 -15.33
C ASN A 252 -0.16 -22.87 -15.67
N GLU A 253 -0.90 -23.90 -16.13
CA GLU A 253 -2.34 -23.80 -16.35
C GLU A 253 -3.10 -23.50 -15.05
N PRO A 254 -4.31 -22.91 -15.14
CA PRO A 254 -5.16 -22.73 -13.97
C PRO A 254 -5.38 -24.01 -13.19
N SER A 255 -5.30 -23.91 -11.87
CA SER A 255 -5.65 -25.04 -11.02
C SER A 255 -7.09 -25.43 -11.30
N LEU A 256 -7.36 -26.74 -11.40
CA LEU A 256 -8.73 -27.23 -11.50
C LEU A 256 -9.57 -26.64 -10.35
N PRO A 257 -10.82 -26.22 -10.63
CA PRO A 257 -11.71 -25.74 -9.60
C PRO A 257 -11.80 -26.75 -8.46
N LEU A 258 -11.62 -26.29 -7.23
CA LEU A 258 -11.73 -27.14 -6.06
C LEU A 258 -13.16 -27.66 -5.95
N ASN A 259 -13.35 -28.97 -6.05
CA ASN A 259 -14.67 -29.56 -5.92
C ASN A 259 -15.02 -29.80 -4.44
N HIS A 260 -15.87 -28.94 -3.88
CA HIS A 260 -16.39 -29.12 -2.53
C HIS A 260 -17.86 -28.66 -2.47
N PRO A 261 -18.79 -29.46 -1.91
CA PRO A 261 -20.23 -29.14 -1.93
C PRO A 261 -20.59 -27.75 -1.41
N LEU A 262 -19.94 -27.30 -0.32
CA LEU A 262 -20.15 -25.95 0.21
C LEU A 262 -19.67 -24.88 -0.77
N LEU A 263 -18.49 -25.04 -1.37
CA LEU A 263 -17.94 -24.07 -2.32
C LEU A 263 -18.80 -23.99 -3.58
N THR A 264 -19.21 -25.14 -4.11
CA THR A 264 -20.12 -25.23 -5.25
C THR A 264 -21.46 -24.53 -4.97
N ALA A 265 -22.01 -24.70 -3.76
CA ALA A 265 -23.24 -24.02 -3.37
C ALA A 265 -23.08 -22.49 -3.31
N LEU A 266 -21.96 -21.99 -2.77
CA LEU A 266 -21.67 -20.55 -2.74
C LEU A 266 -21.49 -19.97 -4.15
N GLN A 267 -20.70 -20.64 -5.00
CA GLN A 267 -20.45 -20.22 -6.38
C GLN A 267 -21.73 -20.21 -7.24
N ALA A 268 -22.61 -21.18 -7.02
CA ALA A 268 -23.92 -21.25 -7.67
C ALA A 268 -24.96 -20.32 -7.04
N LYS A 269 -24.61 -19.58 -5.96
CA LYS A 269 -25.52 -18.74 -5.17
C LYS A 269 -26.76 -19.50 -4.69
N SER A 270 -26.60 -20.79 -4.40
CA SER A 270 -27.65 -21.68 -3.94
C SER A 270 -27.52 -21.89 -2.43
N PHE A 271 -28.24 -21.07 -1.66
CA PHE A 271 -28.12 -21.07 -0.20
C PHE A 271 -29.15 -21.97 0.50
N ALA A 272 -29.79 -22.88 -0.22
CA ALA A 272 -30.72 -23.84 0.37
C ALA A 272 -29.95 -24.91 1.15
N ASN A 273 -30.28 -25.09 2.43
CA ASN A 273 -29.73 -26.13 3.30
C ASN A 273 -28.20 -26.07 3.51
N LEU A 274 -27.57 -24.89 3.48
CA LEU A 274 -26.12 -24.76 3.68
C LEU A 274 -25.65 -25.38 5.00
N LYS A 275 -26.44 -25.24 6.07
CA LYS A 275 -26.18 -25.87 7.37
C LYS A 275 -26.07 -27.39 7.28
N LYS A 276 -26.84 -28.04 6.41
CA LYS A 276 -26.79 -29.50 6.18
C LYS A 276 -25.55 -29.89 5.36
N ILE A 277 -25.13 -29.02 4.44
CA ILE A 277 -23.92 -29.23 3.64
C ILE A 277 -22.65 -29.10 4.49
N ALA A 278 -22.67 -28.21 5.51
CA ALA A 278 -21.53 -27.89 6.35
C ALA A 278 -21.38 -28.77 7.63
N THR A 279 -22.17 -29.84 7.79
CA THR A 279 -22.37 -30.55 9.06
C THR A 279 -21.11 -31.10 9.75
N ASN A 280 -20.05 -31.42 9.01
CA ASN A 280 -18.87 -32.05 9.59
C ASN A 280 -17.72 -31.08 9.90
N SER A 281 -17.83 -29.80 9.52
CA SER A 281 -16.71 -28.84 9.64
C SER A 281 -15.39 -29.30 8.98
N ASP A 282 -15.42 -30.32 8.11
CA ASP A 282 -14.25 -30.87 7.42
C ASP A 282 -13.51 -29.82 6.58
N TRP A 283 -14.21 -28.74 6.22
CA TRP A 283 -13.65 -27.60 5.51
C TRP A 283 -12.60 -26.81 6.30
N ILE A 284 -12.54 -26.95 7.63
CA ILE A 284 -11.53 -26.29 8.48
C ILE A 284 -10.12 -26.88 8.23
N GLN A 285 -10.01 -28.08 7.68
CA GLN A 285 -8.73 -28.76 7.54
C GLN A 285 -7.99 -28.48 6.22
N SER A 286 -8.68 -27.91 5.22
CA SER A 286 -8.08 -27.64 3.90
C SER A 286 -7.80 -26.16 3.71
N SER A 287 -6.52 -25.79 3.75
CA SER A 287 -6.08 -24.41 3.45
C SER A 287 -6.48 -23.95 2.05
N ALA A 288 -6.59 -24.89 1.10
CA ALA A 288 -7.09 -24.59 -0.23
C ALA A 288 -8.57 -24.21 -0.21
N LEU A 289 -9.40 -24.99 0.48
CA LEU A 289 -10.82 -24.69 0.61
C LEU A 289 -11.08 -23.41 1.39
N ILE A 290 -10.37 -23.20 2.49
CA ILE A 290 -10.45 -21.95 3.27
C ILE A 290 -10.18 -20.74 2.38
N ARG A 291 -9.11 -20.80 1.56
CA ARG A 291 -8.79 -19.73 0.60
C ARG A 291 -9.93 -19.49 -0.39
N GLU A 292 -10.52 -20.55 -0.95
CA GLU A 292 -11.67 -20.39 -1.87
C GLU A 292 -12.89 -19.77 -1.16
N LEU A 293 -13.25 -20.24 0.03
CA LEU A 293 -14.38 -19.72 0.80
C LEU A 293 -14.18 -18.26 1.20
N LEU A 294 -12.97 -17.88 1.63
CA LEU A 294 -12.60 -16.49 1.91
C LEU A 294 -12.78 -15.61 0.67
N ILE A 295 -12.37 -16.11 -0.51
CA ILE A 295 -12.52 -15.39 -1.78
C ILE A 295 -14.00 -15.23 -2.14
N GLU A 296 -14.82 -16.27 -2.04
CA GLU A 296 -16.24 -16.18 -2.34
C GLU A 296 -16.94 -15.18 -1.43
N LEU A 297 -16.75 -15.30 -0.11
CA LEU A 297 -17.36 -14.43 0.89
C LEU A 297 -16.95 -12.96 0.73
N THR A 298 -15.68 -12.71 0.38
CA THR A 298 -15.14 -11.35 0.34
C THR A 298 -15.35 -10.66 -1.01
N PHE A 299 -15.32 -11.40 -2.13
CA PHE A 299 -15.26 -10.82 -3.49
C PHE A 299 -16.42 -11.16 -4.41
N LYS A 300 -17.07 -12.32 -4.23
CA LYS A 300 -18.04 -12.82 -5.20
C LYS A 300 -19.48 -12.64 -4.73
N LEU A 301 -19.69 -12.82 -3.44
CA LEU A 301 -20.98 -12.57 -2.82
C LEU A 301 -21.16 -11.09 -2.54
N SER A 302 -22.38 -10.59 -2.78
CA SER A 302 -22.83 -9.32 -2.23
C SER A 302 -22.90 -9.42 -0.70
N ALA A 303 -22.89 -8.28 -0.02
CA ALA A 303 -22.99 -8.25 1.43
C ALA A 303 -24.25 -8.95 1.97
N GLN A 304 -25.38 -8.84 1.27
CA GLN A 304 -26.63 -9.50 1.66
C GLN A 304 -26.54 -11.03 1.50
N GLU A 305 -25.91 -11.50 0.41
CA GLU A 305 -25.68 -12.93 0.18
C GLU A 305 -24.71 -13.49 1.23
N ALA A 306 -23.59 -12.80 1.49
CA ALA A 306 -22.64 -13.19 2.52
C ALA A 306 -23.28 -13.22 3.93
N LYS A 307 -24.15 -12.26 4.23
CA LYS A 307 -24.93 -12.24 5.47
C LYS A 307 -25.88 -13.42 5.61
N GLU A 308 -26.58 -13.81 4.54
CA GLU A 308 -27.43 -14.99 4.55
C GLU A 308 -26.61 -16.27 4.78
N VAL A 309 -25.45 -16.38 4.12
CA VAL A 309 -24.52 -17.50 4.32
C VAL A 309 -24.03 -17.59 5.77
N LEU A 310 -23.55 -16.47 6.33
CA LEU A 310 -23.06 -16.41 7.72
C LEU A 310 -24.17 -16.66 8.76
N LYS A 311 -25.43 -16.34 8.44
CA LYS A 311 -26.57 -16.70 9.30
C LYS A 311 -26.80 -18.21 9.38
N GLN A 312 -26.59 -18.92 8.28
CA GLN A 312 -26.75 -20.38 8.24
C GLN A 312 -25.51 -21.13 8.77
N ILE A 313 -24.31 -20.58 8.57
CA ILE A 313 -23.03 -21.16 9.01
C ILE A 313 -22.17 -20.07 9.69
N PRO A 314 -22.47 -19.71 10.95
CA PRO A 314 -21.72 -18.68 11.71
C PRO A 314 -20.22 -18.98 11.85
N GLU A 315 -19.83 -20.24 11.79
CA GLU A 315 -18.44 -20.70 11.89
C GLU A 315 -17.55 -20.17 10.77
N LEU A 316 -18.12 -19.83 9.60
CA LEU A 316 -17.39 -19.22 8.50
C LEU A 316 -16.83 -17.84 8.86
N ALA A 317 -17.41 -17.15 9.85
CA ALA A 317 -16.88 -15.88 10.35
C ALA A 317 -15.48 -16.03 10.97
N LYS A 318 -15.12 -17.25 11.41
CA LYS A 318 -13.83 -17.59 12.03
C LYS A 318 -12.77 -18.04 11.03
N LEU A 319 -13.08 -18.03 9.73
CA LEU A 319 -12.12 -18.42 8.71
C LEU A 319 -10.88 -17.54 8.81
N GLN A 320 -9.72 -18.19 8.76
CA GLN A 320 -8.43 -17.52 8.69
C GLN A 320 -7.50 -18.30 7.77
N LEU A 321 -6.68 -17.58 7.02
CA LEU A 321 -5.60 -18.16 6.21
C LEU A 321 -4.31 -17.48 6.64
N ASN A 322 -3.32 -18.28 7.07
CA ASN A 322 -2.04 -17.79 7.58
C ASN A 322 -2.19 -16.76 8.71
N ASN A 323 -3.10 -17.00 9.66
CA ASN A 323 -3.46 -16.10 10.76
C ASN A 323 -4.10 -14.76 10.33
N ILE A 324 -4.52 -14.63 9.08
CA ILE A 324 -5.29 -13.49 8.59
C ILE A 324 -6.76 -13.88 8.57
N SER A 325 -7.57 -13.21 9.38
CA SER A 325 -9.00 -13.47 9.53
C SER A 325 -9.83 -12.99 8.33
N LEU A 326 -11.01 -13.59 8.13
CA LEU A 326 -12.00 -13.11 7.14
C LEU A 326 -12.31 -11.62 7.32
N THR A 327 -12.36 -11.13 8.56
CA THR A 327 -12.52 -9.70 8.81
C THR A 327 -11.35 -8.89 8.26
N SER A 328 -10.11 -9.32 8.47
CA SER A 328 -8.94 -8.64 7.92
C SER A 328 -9.01 -8.56 6.40
N TYR A 329 -9.43 -9.64 5.71
CA TYR A 329 -9.69 -9.58 4.28
C TYR A 329 -10.80 -8.58 3.93
N ALA A 330 -11.94 -8.63 4.62
CA ALA A 330 -13.05 -7.72 4.33
C ALA A 330 -12.61 -6.24 4.45
N ILE A 331 -11.79 -5.92 5.46
CA ILE A 331 -11.22 -4.57 5.66
C ILE A 331 -10.24 -4.20 4.54
N GLU A 332 -9.27 -5.06 4.25
CA GLU A 332 -8.26 -4.83 3.19
C GLU A 332 -8.92 -4.60 1.82
N GLN A 333 -10.08 -5.22 1.60
CA GLN A 333 -10.85 -5.07 0.37
C GLN A 333 -11.85 -3.91 0.38
N GLY A 334 -11.96 -3.17 1.49
CA GLY A 334 -12.97 -2.12 1.65
C GLY A 334 -14.42 -2.65 1.60
N ASN A 335 -14.63 -3.94 1.87
CA ASN A 335 -15.97 -4.55 1.92
C ASN A 335 -16.63 -4.25 3.28
N TRP A 336 -16.93 -2.98 3.52
CA TRP A 336 -17.46 -2.48 4.79
C TRP A 336 -18.82 -3.08 5.18
N ALA A 337 -19.60 -3.50 4.20
CA ALA A 337 -20.89 -4.15 4.45
C ALA A 337 -20.74 -5.60 4.93
N LEU A 338 -19.72 -6.33 4.45
CA LEU A 338 -19.34 -7.61 5.04
C LEU A 338 -18.77 -7.43 6.45
N VAL A 339 -17.94 -6.40 6.68
CA VAL A 339 -17.51 -6.06 8.04
C VAL A 339 -18.71 -5.83 8.96
N ASP A 340 -19.67 -4.99 8.55
CA ASP A 340 -20.86 -4.70 9.36
C ASP A 340 -21.61 -5.98 9.78
N THR A 341 -21.62 -6.98 8.88
CA THR A 341 -22.15 -8.30 9.18
C THR A 341 -21.28 -9.07 10.18
N LEU A 342 -19.96 -9.09 9.99
CA LEU A 342 -19.01 -9.83 10.84
C LEU A 342 -18.94 -9.31 12.28
N ILE A 343 -19.25 -8.04 12.51
CA ILE A 343 -19.39 -7.43 13.85
C ILE A 343 -20.34 -8.22 14.74
N GLU A 344 -21.39 -8.83 14.17
CA GLU A 344 -22.41 -9.54 14.96
C GLU A 344 -22.01 -10.96 15.38
N TYR A 345 -20.90 -11.50 14.86
CA TYR A 345 -20.55 -12.90 15.05
C TYR A 345 -19.31 -13.12 15.90
N THR A 346 -18.15 -12.71 15.38
CA THR A 346 -16.85 -13.16 15.93
C THR A 346 -15.78 -12.08 15.90
N LEU A 347 -16.12 -10.85 15.47
CA LEU A 347 -15.14 -9.79 15.39
C LEU A 347 -14.61 -9.44 16.78
N ASN A 348 -13.35 -9.75 17.02
CA ASN A 348 -12.59 -9.11 18.08
C ASN A 348 -12.25 -7.69 17.60
N ILE A 349 -13.12 -6.74 17.95
CA ILE A 349 -13.05 -5.34 17.51
C ILE A 349 -11.73 -4.62 17.87
N ASN A 350 -10.99 -5.15 18.85
CA ASN A 350 -9.70 -4.61 19.31
C ASN A 350 -8.51 -5.48 18.89
N GLU A 351 -8.72 -6.45 17.98
CA GLU A 351 -7.65 -7.21 17.37
C GLU A 351 -6.75 -6.30 16.50
N LYS A 352 -5.48 -6.68 16.43
CA LYS A 352 -4.48 -6.05 15.59
C LYS A 352 -4.11 -6.99 14.44
N ASN A 353 -3.93 -6.43 13.24
CA ASN A 353 -3.37 -7.21 12.14
C ASN A 353 -1.87 -7.53 12.38
N ILE A 354 -1.25 -8.23 11.43
CA ILE A 354 0.17 -8.60 11.49
C ILE A 354 1.13 -7.40 11.57
N TYR A 355 0.69 -6.21 11.15
CA TYR A 355 1.46 -4.97 11.26
C TYR A 355 1.27 -4.27 12.63
N GLY A 356 0.37 -4.80 13.46
CA GLY A 356 0.00 -4.24 14.75
C GLY A 356 -1.10 -3.19 14.68
N GLU A 357 -1.74 -2.99 13.53
CA GLU A 357 -2.75 -1.96 13.34
C GLU A 357 -4.11 -2.46 13.83
N SER A 358 -4.79 -1.63 14.62
CA SER A 358 -6.16 -1.93 15.06
C SER A 358 -7.14 -1.90 13.89
N TYR A 359 -8.31 -2.53 14.07
CA TYR A 359 -9.43 -2.41 13.15
C TYR A 359 -9.74 -0.95 12.79
N LEU A 360 -9.76 -0.07 13.80
CA LEU A 360 -10.04 1.35 13.62
C LEU A 360 -8.97 2.04 12.77
N THR A 361 -7.70 1.74 13.02
CA THR A 361 -6.60 2.26 12.19
C THR A 361 -6.77 1.84 10.74
N GLN A 362 -7.04 0.55 10.48
CA GLN A 362 -7.23 0.05 9.12
C GLN A 362 -8.45 0.70 8.43
N LEU A 363 -9.58 0.84 9.12
CA LEU A 363 -10.76 1.55 8.62
C LEU A 363 -10.41 2.98 8.16
N LEU A 364 -9.62 3.71 8.96
CA LEU A 364 -9.19 5.07 8.63
C LEU A 364 -8.19 5.12 7.47
N MET A 365 -7.30 4.14 7.36
CA MET A 365 -6.27 4.11 6.31
C MET A 365 -6.83 3.69 4.95
N LEU A 366 -7.78 2.75 4.95
CA LEU A 366 -8.24 2.05 3.74
C LEU A 366 -9.58 2.58 3.21
N SER A 367 -10.39 3.24 4.05
CA SER A 367 -11.61 3.89 3.54
C SER A 367 -11.22 5.09 2.65
N PRO A 368 -11.87 5.29 1.50
CA PRO A 368 -11.82 6.56 0.80
C PRO A 368 -12.40 7.70 1.67
N PRO A 369 -11.89 8.94 1.59
CA PRO A 369 -12.41 10.08 2.35
C PRO A 369 -13.92 10.34 2.16
N GLU A 370 -14.47 9.90 1.03
CA GLU A 370 -15.87 10.07 0.64
C GLU A 370 -16.80 9.04 1.30
N VAL A 371 -16.26 7.95 1.84
CA VAL A 371 -17.05 6.94 2.56
C VAL A 371 -17.37 7.46 3.95
N ASP A 372 -18.67 7.58 4.25
CA ASP A 372 -19.15 7.89 5.59
C ASP A 372 -18.96 6.68 6.50
N ILE A 373 -17.96 6.77 7.37
CA ILE A 373 -17.64 5.74 8.36
C ILE A 373 -18.29 6.00 9.73
N GLU A 374 -19.01 7.12 9.91
CA GLU A 374 -19.62 7.47 11.20
C GLU A 374 -20.61 6.41 11.72
N PRO A 375 -21.52 5.84 10.90
CA PRO A 375 -22.44 4.80 11.36
C PRO A 375 -21.69 3.54 11.84
N LEU A 376 -20.68 3.11 11.08
CA LEU A 376 -19.87 1.94 11.40
C LEU A 376 -19.05 2.17 12.66
N LEU A 377 -18.42 3.34 12.80
CA LEU A 377 -17.67 3.69 14.00
C LEU A 377 -18.57 3.72 15.23
N SER A 378 -19.74 4.34 15.14
CA SER A 378 -20.70 4.42 16.26
C SER A 378 -21.08 3.04 16.75
N LYS A 379 -21.41 2.12 15.83
CA LYS A 379 -21.71 0.73 16.14
C LYS A 379 -20.52 -0.01 16.77
N LEU A 380 -19.31 0.21 16.28
CA LEU A 380 -18.10 -0.39 16.85
C LEU A 380 -17.84 0.13 18.28
N LEU A 381 -18.04 1.43 18.53
CA LEU A 381 -17.93 2.03 19.87
C LEU A 381 -18.97 1.44 20.84
N GLU A 382 -20.22 1.27 20.41
CA GLU A 382 -21.26 0.60 21.21
C GLU A 382 -20.90 -0.84 21.58
N LYS A 383 -20.15 -1.53 20.70
CA LYS A 383 -19.65 -2.89 20.94
C LYS A 383 -18.36 -2.93 21.78
N GLY A 384 -17.81 -1.79 22.19
CA GLY A 384 -16.64 -1.70 23.08
C GLY A 384 -15.29 -1.50 22.37
N LEU A 385 -15.29 -0.91 21.17
CA LEU A 385 -14.06 -0.55 20.45
C LEU A 385 -13.22 0.41 21.32
N ASP A 386 -11.95 0.08 21.51
CA ASP A 386 -10.98 0.98 22.13
C ASP A 386 -10.47 1.98 21.09
N ILE A 387 -11.06 3.17 21.10
CA ILE A 387 -10.70 4.27 20.20
C ILE A 387 -9.25 4.76 20.39
N ASN A 388 -8.62 4.42 21.51
CA ASN A 388 -7.27 4.82 21.89
C ASN A 388 -6.25 3.69 21.74
N LEU A 389 -6.63 2.56 21.14
CA LEU A 389 -5.74 1.42 20.94
C LEU A 389 -4.53 1.83 20.08
N LYS A 390 -3.33 1.62 20.64
CA LYS A 390 -2.05 1.95 19.99
C LYS A 390 -1.62 0.82 19.04
N ASP A 391 -1.09 1.16 17.87
CA ASP A 391 -0.42 0.20 16.98
C ASP A 391 0.98 -0.22 17.53
N ASN A 392 1.72 -1.04 16.77
CA ASN A 392 3.08 -1.47 17.16
C ASN A 392 4.11 -0.33 17.17
N ARG A 393 3.81 0.80 16.54
CA ARG A 393 4.62 2.03 16.57
C ARG A 393 4.12 3.00 17.65
N GLY A 394 3.13 2.60 18.44
CA GLY A 394 2.54 3.44 19.46
C GLY A 394 1.55 4.48 18.93
N ASN A 395 1.20 4.48 17.64
CA ASN A 395 0.25 5.45 17.11
C ASN A 395 -1.19 5.03 17.43
N THR A 396 -2.04 6.01 17.74
CA THR A 396 -3.49 5.82 17.75
C THR A 396 -4.09 6.13 16.39
N ALA A 397 -5.32 5.68 16.19
CA ALA A 397 -6.17 6.09 15.07
C ALA A 397 -6.22 7.62 14.87
N LEU A 398 -6.33 8.38 15.97
CA LEU A 398 -6.32 9.84 15.94
C LEU A 398 -4.97 10.40 15.48
N ALA A 399 -3.86 9.89 16.01
CA ALA A 399 -2.52 10.32 15.61
C ALA A 399 -2.28 10.12 14.11
N LEU A 400 -2.69 8.98 13.57
CA LEU A 400 -2.58 8.67 12.14
C LEU A 400 -3.51 9.53 11.28
N ALA A 401 -4.77 9.71 11.67
CA ALA A 401 -5.69 10.60 10.96
C ALA A 401 -5.17 12.05 10.92
N VAL A 402 -4.53 12.49 11.99
CA VAL A 402 -3.87 13.79 12.09
C VAL A 402 -2.65 13.88 11.17
N TYR A 403 -1.76 12.88 11.19
CA TYR A 403 -0.62 12.79 10.29
C TYR A 403 -1.05 12.81 8.81
N LEU A 404 -2.14 12.11 8.50
CA LEU A 404 -2.77 12.10 7.18
C LEU A 404 -3.68 13.31 6.90
N GLY A 405 -3.78 14.28 7.79
CA GLY A 405 -4.72 15.41 7.68
C GLY A 405 -4.52 16.30 6.46
N HIS A 406 -3.42 16.15 5.73
CA HIS A 406 -3.24 16.75 4.40
C HIS A 406 -4.15 16.12 3.33
N ARG A 407 -4.60 14.88 3.53
CA ARG A 407 -5.49 14.12 2.63
C ARG A 407 -6.97 14.42 2.84
N ASP A 408 -7.35 14.88 4.03
CA ASP A 408 -8.73 15.21 4.43
C ASP A 408 -8.82 16.69 4.79
N LYS A 409 -9.08 17.54 3.78
CA LYS A 409 -9.19 19.00 3.95
C LYS A 409 -10.32 19.38 4.92
N SER A 410 -11.34 18.54 5.07
CA SER A 410 -12.48 18.76 5.97
C SER A 410 -12.23 18.33 7.42
N CYS A 411 -11.10 17.66 7.69
CA CYS A 411 -10.79 17.05 8.99
C CYS A 411 -11.90 16.13 9.51
N THR A 412 -12.72 15.55 8.64
CA THR A 412 -13.90 14.76 8.98
C THR A 412 -13.54 13.59 9.89
N ARG A 413 -12.48 12.85 9.55
CA ARG A 413 -12.03 11.72 10.36
C ARG A 413 -11.57 12.13 11.75
N VAL A 414 -10.86 13.25 11.85
CA VAL A 414 -10.36 13.76 13.12
C VAL A 414 -11.52 14.24 14.00
N LYS A 415 -12.47 14.99 13.42
CA LYS A 415 -13.70 15.42 14.11
C LYS A 415 -14.47 14.22 14.64
N LEU A 416 -14.65 13.19 13.80
CA LEU A 416 -15.36 11.97 14.17
C LEU A 416 -14.67 11.23 15.33
N LEU A 417 -13.34 11.04 15.27
CA LEU A 417 -12.59 10.37 16.33
C LEU A 417 -12.62 11.15 17.64
N LEU A 418 -12.48 12.47 17.59
CA LEU A 418 -12.56 13.31 18.79
C LEU A 418 -13.97 13.30 19.40
N LYS A 419 -15.02 13.34 18.57
CA LYS A 419 -16.41 13.15 19.01
C LYS A 419 -16.62 11.79 19.67
N GLY A 420 -15.92 10.76 19.19
CA GLY A 420 -15.90 9.41 19.77
C GLY A 420 -15.05 9.27 21.05
N GLY A 421 -14.42 10.33 21.55
CA GLY A 421 -13.63 10.31 22.78
C GLY A 421 -12.16 9.94 22.61
N ALA A 422 -11.60 10.05 21.40
CA ALA A 422 -10.18 9.85 21.17
C ALA A 422 -9.33 10.87 21.96
N ASN A 423 -8.30 10.38 22.65
CA ASN A 423 -7.41 11.20 23.46
C ASN A 423 -6.33 11.84 22.57
N PRO A 424 -6.31 13.18 22.43
CA PRO A 424 -5.34 13.88 21.57
C PRO A 424 -3.93 13.95 22.13
N ASN A 425 -3.68 13.35 23.31
CA ASN A 425 -2.39 13.38 24.00
C ASN A 425 -1.62 12.06 23.96
N ILE A 426 -2.18 10.99 23.37
CA ILE A 426 -1.46 9.72 23.27
C ILE A 426 -0.37 9.84 22.22
N ALA A 427 0.87 9.70 22.67
CA ALA A 427 2.05 9.80 21.83
C ALA A 427 2.54 8.44 21.31
N ASP A 428 3.28 8.47 20.20
CA ASP A 428 3.91 7.29 19.60
C ASP A 428 5.11 6.76 20.44
N ILE A 429 5.85 5.78 19.93
CA ILE A 429 7.03 5.23 20.62
C ILE A 429 8.20 6.23 20.80
N ASN A 430 8.17 7.36 20.08
CA ASN A 430 9.15 8.43 20.18
C ASN A 430 8.63 9.63 21.00
N ASP A 431 7.51 9.45 21.71
CA ASP A 431 6.78 10.51 22.40
C ASP A 431 6.30 11.64 21.48
N TYR A 432 6.13 11.38 20.18
CA TYR A 432 5.46 12.32 19.28
C TYR A 432 3.96 12.33 19.54
N SER A 433 3.43 13.48 19.95
CA SER A 433 1.99 13.68 20.09
C SER A 433 1.32 14.04 18.76
N PRO A 434 0.00 13.80 18.61
CA PRO A 434 -0.77 14.26 17.46
C PRO A 434 -0.54 15.74 17.11
N LEU A 435 -0.39 16.60 18.14
CA LEU A 435 -0.15 18.02 17.96
C LEU A 435 1.21 18.32 17.29
N MET A 436 2.23 17.49 17.57
CA MET A 436 3.56 17.64 16.96
C MET A 436 3.55 17.26 15.47
N TYR A 437 2.74 16.27 15.06
CA TYR A 437 2.62 15.92 13.64
C TYR A 437 2.08 17.10 12.81
N ILE A 438 1.06 17.83 13.29
CA ILE A 438 0.44 18.96 12.56
C ILE A 438 1.35 20.16 12.42
N ALA A 439 2.16 20.43 13.44
CA ALA A 439 3.07 21.57 13.43
C ALA A 439 3.98 21.57 12.19
N SER A 440 4.26 20.38 11.64
CA SER A 440 5.03 20.22 10.40
C SER A 440 4.24 20.37 9.09
N VAL A 441 2.89 20.38 9.12
CA VAL A 441 1.97 20.23 7.95
C VAL A 441 1.18 21.51 7.64
N SER A 442 1.30 22.59 8.42
CA SER A 442 0.63 23.88 8.15
C SER A 442 -0.91 23.86 8.10
N ASN A 443 -1.59 22.94 8.81
CA ASN A 443 -3.06 22.88 8.87
C ASN A 443 -3.63 23.52 10.16
N GLU A 444 -4.05 24.78 10.08
CA GLU A 444 -4.54 25.56 11.24
C GLU A 444 -5.88 25.08 11.80
N GLU A 445 -6.80 24.59 10.96
CA GLU A 445 -8.10 24.08 11.42
C GLU A 445 -7.88 22.87 12.32
N LEU A 446 -7.06 21.93 11.84
CA LEU A 446 -6.72 20.71 12.56
C LEU A 446 -6.00 21.00 13.88
N LEU A 447 -5.07 21.96 13.88
CA LEU A 447 -4.41 22.46 15.09
C LEU A 447 -5.43 22.98 16.12
N SER A 448 -6.39 23.79 15.65
CA SER A 448 -7.44 24.35 16.50
C SER A 448 -8.30 23.26 17.12
N LEU A 449 -8.66 22.27 16.32
CA LEU A 449 -9.54 21.19 16.70
C LEU A 449 -8.90 20.32 17.79
N LEU A 450 -7.62 19.98 17.67
CA LEU A 450 -6.90 19.25 18.73
C LEU A 450 -6.78 20.06 20.03
N ILE A 451 -6.41 21.35 19.95
CA ILE A 451 -6.30 22.21 21.14
C ILE A 451 -7.66 22.34 21.83
N LEU A 452 -8.75 22.49 21.06
CA LEU A 452 -10.11 22.56 21.58
C LEU A 452 -10.49 21.29 22.37
N HIS A 453 -10.00 20.12 21.94
CA HIS A 453 -10.24 18.84 22.61
C HIS A 453 -9.17 18.48 23.66
N GLY A 454 -8.38 19.47 24.10
CA GLY A 454 -7.46 19.29 25.23
C GLY A 454 -6.06 18.75 24.87
N ALA A 455 -5.61 18.92 23.63
CA ALA A 455 -4.23 18.64 23.29
C ALA A 455 -3.25 19.53 24.08
N ASN A 456 -2.27 18.91 24.72
CA ASN A 456 -1.28 19.58 25.54
C ASN A 456 -0.16 20.16 24.66
N VAL A 457 -0.19 21.49 24.52
CA VAL A 457 0.82 22.27 23.77
C VAL A 457 2.22 22.23 24.39
N LYS A 458 2.34 21.78 25.65
CA LYS A 458 3.61 21.69 26.39
C LYS A 458 4.22 20.29 26.39
N THR A 459 3.56 19.29 25.81
CA THR A 459 4.12 17.93 25.69
C THR A 459 5.46 17.99 24.98
N LYS A 460 6.42 17.22 25.49
CA LYS A 460 7.76 17.08 24.91
C LYS A 460 7.94 15.67 24.39
N ASP A 461 8.61 15.55 23.25
CA ASP A 461 9.05 14.26 22.73
C ASP A 461 10.30 13.75 23.48
N ASN A 462 10.81 12.59 23.06
CA ASN A 462 12.00 11.98 23.65
C ASN A 462 13.29 12.79 23.43
N THR A 463 13.27 13.82 22.58
CA THR A 463 14.37 14.77 22.37
C THR A 463 14.18 16.09 23.13
N GLY A 464 13.08 16.21 23.89
CA GLY A 464 12.73 17.40 24.65
C GLY A 464 12.03 18.51 23.84
N LYS A 465 11.68 18.24 22.58
CA LYS A 465 11.03 19.21 21.69
C LYS A 465 9.51 19.18 21.81
N THR A 466 8.90 20.35 21.67
CA THR A 466 7.45 20.58 21.71
C THR A 466 6.90 20.76 20.29
N ALA A 467 5.57 20.79 20.15
CA ALA A 467 4.95 21.14 18.87
C ALA A 467 5.39 22.52 18.35
N LEU A 468 5.73 23.47 19.23
CA LEU A 468 6.24 24.79 18.85
C LEU A 468 7.60 24.69 18.14
N ASP A 469 8.47 23.79 18.59
CA ASP A 469 9.79 23.56 17.97
C ASP A 469 9.68 22.94 16.58
N TYR A 470 8.56 22.25 16.29
CA TYR A 470 8.27 21.63 14.99
C TYR A 470 7.50 22.53 14.02
N ALA A 471 7.01 23.69 14.44
CA ALA A 471 6.11 24.55 13.65
C ALA A 471 6.72 25.10 12.34
N LYS A 472 8.03 24.90 12.10
CA LYS A 472 8.83 25.46 11.00
C LYS A 472 8.54 26.98 10.86
N ASN A 473 8.93 27.65 9.78
CA ASN A 473 8.74 29.10 9.63
C ASN A 473 7.26 29.56 9.48
N ASN A 474 6.28 28.75 9.91
CA ASN A 474 4.86 29.09 9.86
C ASN A 474 4.47 30.00 11.03
N GLN A 475 4.48 31.30 10.78
CA GLN A 475 4.18 32.33 11.77
C GLN A 475 2.77 32.22 12.38
N HIS A 476 1.80 31.67 11.66
CA HIS A 476 0.43 31.52 12.17
C HIS A 476 0.33 30.38 13.19
N ILE A 477 0.92 29.22 12.89
CA ILE A 477 1.01 28.10 13.83
C ILE A 477 1.81 28.50 15.06
N ILE A 478 2.97 29.14 14.88
CA ILE A 478 3.81 29.65 15.97
C ILE A 478 2.98 30.54 16.90
N ARG A 479 2.35 31.60 16.37
CA ARG A 479 1.54 32.54 17.17
C ARG A 479 0.46 31.81 17.97
N LYS A 480 -0.22 30.84 17.36
CA LYS A 480 -1.31 30.10 17.98
C LYS A 480 -0.80 29.20 19.10
N LEU A 481 0.24 28.41 18.83
CA LEU A 481 0.88 27.58 19.84
C LEU A 481 1.43 28.43 20.98
N THR A 482 2.16 29.52 20.72
CA THR A 482 2.67 30.44 21.75
C THR A 482 1.55 31.02 22.62
N LYS A 483 0.43 31.45 22.01
CA LYS A 483 -0.74 31.96 22.75
C LYS A 483 -1.28 30.92 23.74
N HIS A 484 -1.41 29.67 23.32
CA HIS A 484 -1.91 28.60 24.18
C HIS A 484 -0.86 28.11 25.18
N PHE A 485 0.41 28.12 24.80
CA PHE A 485 1.56 27.77 25.65
C PHE A 485 1.63 28.67 26.88
N ASN A 486 1.42 29.98 26.67
CA ASN A 486 1.43 31.00 27.72
C ASN A 486 0.13 31.05 28.54
N LYS A 487 -1.01 30.62 27.97
CA LYS A 487 -2.31 30.60 28.66
C LYS A 487 -2.51 29.44 29.65
N ALA A 488 -1.77 28.34 29.51
CA ALA A 488 -1.88 27.18 30.41
C ALA A 488 -1.12 27.38 31.75
N ILE A 489 -1.14 28.61 32.27
CA ILE A 489 -0.73 29.00 33.62
C ILE A 489 -1.90 29.86 34.10
N TYR A 490 -2.84 29.27 34.84
CA TYR A 490 -3.68 29.88 35.89
C TYR A 490 -4.71 28.85 36.32
#